data_AF-A0A2K1P6S0-F1
#
_entry.id   AF-A0A2K1P6S0-F1
#
_cell.length_a   1.000
_cell.length_b   1.000
_cell.length_c   1.000
_cell.angle_alpha   90.00
_cell.angle_beta   90.00
_cell.angle_gamma   90.00
#
_symmetry.space_group_name_H-M   'P 1'
#
loop_
_entity.id
_entity.type
_entity.pdbx_description
1 polymer ?
#
loop_
_entity_poly.entity_id
_entity_poly.type
_entity_poly.pdbx_seq_one_letter_code
_entity_poly.pdbx_strand_id
1 'polypeptide(L)'
;MITLLIDYSTGLISGLIFSAYFGILFGFDLKFMIFLFLPAAVVALSSRKIKRRVEIILPFFWASLTQIIVAYVINLYYTPLDYLIIIESNFLSMLVTMGILPFFEYLTRVYSEIGLLELGNLSNPLLKNLSLKAPGTYYHSMIISNLAESSAEIINGNTVLARVGSYFHDIGKVWRPQFFSENQKNKNPHSDISAKLSSLILNNHVTYGIELAKKHRLPILIEDMIAQHHGTRVKQFFYSEYYNQTGIKDTNMFRYPGPIPQFKEAAILMICDVTEAMVRSMQELNAVDLNEKLDNLINSLFFEGQLDDCGLTLREIRKIKGRIIRTIMEMNHKRVSYPKVEAKELRE
;
A
#
# COMPACT_ATOMS: atom_id res chain seq x y z
N MET A 1 3.40 -19.46 -6.26
CA MET A 1 4.35 -18.59 -5.52
C MET A 1 4.67 -17.32 -6.31
N ILE A 2 5.25 -17.41 -7.52
CA ILE A 2 5.65 -16.23 -8.32
C ILE A 2 4.49 -15.23 -8.50
N THR A 3 3.30 -15.72 -8.86
CA THR A 3 2.10 -14.87 -8.96
C THR A 3 1.71 -14.18 -7.66
N LEU A 4 1.89 -14.84 -6.52
CA LEU A 4 1.53 -14.27 -5.22
C LEU A 4 2.48 -13.17 -4.79
N LEU A 5 3.76 -13.27 -5.19
CA LEU A 5 4.81 -12.34 -4.80
C LEU A 5 4.95 -11.15 -5.77
N ILE A 6 4.76 -11.39 -7.07
CA ILE A 6 5.01 -10.40 -8.12
C ILE A 6 3.69 -10.05 -8.82
N ASP A 7 3.32 -10.81 -9.86
CA ASP A 7 2.08 -10.60 -10.59
C ASP A 7 1.70 -11.82 -11.46
N TYR A 8 0.48 -11.78 -12.00
CA TYR A 8 -0.07 -12.81 -12.88
C TYR A 8 0.78 -13.06 -14.14
N SER A 9 1.22 -11.99 -14.82
CA SER A 9 1.95 -12.06 -16.08
C SER A 9 3.31 -12.72 -15.86
N THR A 10 4.04 -12.32 -14.81
CA THR A 10 5.31 -12.95 -14.44
C THR A 10 5.14 -14.42 -14.08
N GLY A 11 4.06 -14.77 -13.37
CA GLY A 11 3.72 -16.16 -13.08
C GLY A 11 3.42 -17.00 -14.33
N LEU A 12 2.65 -16.44 -15.27
CA LEU A 12 2.31 -17.10 -16.54
C LEU A 12 3.57 -17.33 -17.39
N ILE A 13 4.41 -16.31 -17.54
CA ILE A 13 5.67 -16.40 -18.29
C ILE A 13 6.60 -17.43 -17.65
N SER A 14 6.70 -17.45 -16.32
CA SER A 14 7.50 -18.44 -15.60
C SER A 14 7.00 -19.87 -15.85
N GLY A 15 5.66 -20.06 -15.85
CA GLY A 15 5.04 -21.33 -16.21
C GLY A 15 5.35 -21.77 -17.64
N LEU A 16 5.34 -20.84 -18.60
CA LEU A 16 5.70 -21.10 -19.99
C LEU A 16 7.17 -21.48 -20.15
N ILE A 17 8.09 -20.76 -19.49
CA ILE A 17 9.52 -21.07 -19.53
C ILE A 17 9.78 -22.44 -18.92
N PHE A 18 9.17 -22.75 -17.78
CA PHE A 18 9.31 -24.03 -17.11
C PHE A 18 8.80 -25.19 -17.98
N SER A 19 7.60 -25.06 -18.56
CA SER A 19 7.04 -26.09 -19.42
C SER A 19 7.85 -26.28 -20.70
N ALA A 20 8.33 -25.20 -21.32
CA ALA A 20 9.16 -25.26 -22.52
C ALA A 20 10.52 -25.91 -22.24
N TYR A 21 11.17 -25.57 -21.12
CA TYR A 21 12.43 -26.18 -20.69
C TYR A 21 12.29 -27.70 -20.56
N PHE A 22 11.26 -28.17 -19.85
CA PHE A 22 11.01 -29.59 -19.70
C PHE A 22 10.57 -30.26 -21.01
N GLY A 23 9.75 -29.59 -21.83
CA GLY A 23 9.41 -30.10 -23.17
C GLY A 23 10.64 -30.33 -24.06
N ILE A 24 11.63 -29.43 -24.02
CA ILE A 24 12.90 -29.59 -24.74
C ILE A 24 13.72 -30.75 -24.17
N LEU A 25 13.83 -30.86 -22.84
CA LEU A 25 14.56 -31.96 -22.19
C LEU A 25 14.00 -33.35 -22.53
N PHE A 26 12.68 -33.46 -22.71
CA PHE A 26 12.01 -34.70 -23.12
C PHE A 26 11.93 -34.85 -24.65
N GLY A 27 12.84 -34.22 -25.41
CA GLY A 27 12.97 -34.44 -26.85
C GLY A 27 12.00 -33.61 -27.70
N PHE A 28 11.75 -32.36 -27.30
CA PHE A 28 10.77 -31.47 -27.94
C PHE A 28 9.33 -32.00 -27.91
N ASP A 29 8.94 -32.67 -26.81
CA ASP A 29 7.59 -33.19 -26.63
C ASP A 29 6.60 -32.05 -26.35
N LEU A 30 5.88 -31.66 -27.42
CA LEU A 30 4.85 -30.63 -27.34
C LEU A 30 3.67 -31.03 -26.46
N LYS A 31 3.30 -32.31 -26.39
CA LYS A 31 2.22 -32.79 -25.53
C LYS A 31 2.61 -32.62 -24.07
N PHE A 32 3.84 -32.97 -23.72
CA PHE A 32 4.37 -32.79 -22.37
C PHE A 32 4.46 -31.32 -21.98
N MET A 33 4.87 -30.44 -22.91
CA MET A 33 4.87 -29.00 -22.69
C MET A 33 3.46 -28.46 -22.38
N ILE A 34 2.44 -28.85 -23.17
CA ILE A 34 1.04 -28.45 -22.96
C ILE A 34 0.52 -29.00 -21.61
N PHE A 35 0.86 -30.24 -21.29
CA PHE A 35 0.50 -30.91 -20.03
C PHE A 35 1.00 -30.16 -18.79
N LEU A 36 2.18 -29.55 -18.85
CA LEU A 36 2.72 -28.72 -17.76
C LEU A 36 2.21 -27.27 -17.79
N PHE A 37 2.08 -26.69 -18.99
CA PHE A 37 1.77 -25.27 -19.13
C PHE A 37 0.34 -24.91 -18.73
N LEU A 38 -0.67 -25.68 -19.19
CA LEU A 38 -2.07 -25.34 -18.96
C LEU A 38 -2.46 -25.31 -17.47
N PRO A 39 -2.07 -26.30 -16.64
CA PRO A 39 -2.27 -26.21 -15.20
C PRO A 39 -1.54 -25.01 -14.58
N ALA A 40 -0.30 -24.73 -14.99
CA ALA A 40 0.45 -23.58 -14.49
C ALA A 40 -0.22 -22.24 -14.83
N ALA A 41 -0.79 -22.10 -16.03
CA ALA A 41 -1.56 -20.93 -16.43
C ALA A 41 -2.83 -20.75 -15.58
N VAL A 42 -3.54 -21.84 -15.30
CA VAL A 42 -4.73 -21.84 -14.42
C VAL A 42 -4.34 -21.47 -12.98
N VAL A 43 -3.22 -21.97 -12.47
CA VAL A 43 -2.68 -21.58 -11.16
C VAL A 43 -2.34 -20.09 -11.12
N ALA A 44 -1.68 -19.57 -12.15
CA ALA A 44 -1.35 -18.15 -12.24
C ALA A 44 -2.63 -17.28 -12.25
N LEU A 45 -3.64 -17.67 -13.03
CA LEU A 45 -4.92 -16.94 -13.07
C LEU A 45 -5.64 -16.95 -11.72
N SER A 46 -5.78 -18.13 -11.12
CA SER A 46 -6.52 -18.34 -9.86
C SER A 46 -5.81 -17.76 -8.64
N SER A 47 -4.47 -17.62 -8.69
CA SER A 47 -3.69 -17.06 -7.59
C SER A 47 -3.70 -15.53 -7.52
N ARG A 48 -4.17 -14.83 -8.56
CA ARG A 48 -4.06 -13.37 -8.71
C ARG A 48 -4.73 -12.55 -7.59
N LYS A 49 -5.79 -13.08 -6.98
CA LYS A 49 -6.62 -12.34 -6.01
C LYS A 49 -6.66 -12.98 -4.61
N ILE A 50 -5.64 -13.79 -4.31
CA ILE A 50 -5.57 -14.51 -3.04
C ILE A 50 -5.18 -13.55 -1.92
N LYS A 51 -6.04 -13.47 -0.90
CA LYS A 51 -5.84 -12.63 0.29
C LYS A 51 -5.70 -13.44 1.57
N ARG A 52 -6.18 -14.69 1.57
CA ARG A 52 -6.17 -15.55 2.77
C ARG A 52 -5.39 -16.83 2.49
N ARG A 53 -4.69 -17.33 3.52
CA ARG A 53 -3.91 -18.58 3.43
C ARG A 53 -4.74 -19.77 2.93
N VAL A 54 -5.98 -19.89 3.39
CA VAL A 54 -6.88 -20.99 2.98
C VAL A 54 -7.24 -20.94 1.49
N GLU A 55 -7.21 -19.77 0.85
CA GLU A 55 -7.53 -19.62 -0.57
C GLU A 55 -6.44 -20.19 -1.47
N ILE A 56 -5.22 -20.39 -0.96
CA ILE A 56 -4.12 -21.05 -1.67
C ILE A 56 -4.52 -22.47 -2.09
N ILE A 57 -5.44 -23.14 -1.38
CA ILE A 57 -5.90 -24.48 -1.74
C ILE A 57 -6.59 -24.50 -3.12
N LEU A 58 -7.31 -23.43 -3.48
CA LEU A 58 -8.13 -23.38 -4.70
C LEU A 58 -7.29 -23.47 -6.00
N PRO A 59 -6.21 -22.69 -6.20
CA PRO A 59 -5.33 -22.87 -7.36
C PRO A 59 -4.83 -24.28 -7.57
N PHE A 60 -4.44 -24.99 -6.51
CA PHE A 60 -3.90 -26.35 -6.63
C PHE A 60 -4.98 -27.38 -6.94
N PHE A 61 -6.19 -27.21 -6.40
CA PHE A 61 -7.34 -28.00 -6.83
C PHE A 61 -7.61 -27.82 -8.34
N TRP A 62 -7.64 -26.57 -8.81
CA TRP A 62 -7.82 -26.28 -10.24
C TRP A 62 -6.67 -26.77 -11.10
N ALA A 63 -5.43 -26.77 -10.58
CA ALA A 63 -4.26 -27.34 -11.23
C ALA A 63 -4.43 -28.83 -11.49
N SER A 64 -4.75 -29.61 -10.44
CA SER A 64 -4.98 -31.05 -10.53
C SER A 64 -6.09 -31.37 -11.53
N LEU A 65 -7.23 -30.68 -11.43
CA LEU A 65 -8.36 -30.90 -12.35
C LEU A 65 -7.98 -30.60 -13.80
N THR A 66 -7.31 -29.46 -14.04
CA THR A 66 -6.85 -29.08 -15.37
C THR A 66 -5.85 -30.11 -15.91
N GLN A 67 -4.93 -30.57 -15.09
CA GLN A 67 -3.89 -31.53 -15.49
C GLN A 67 -4.48 -32.89 -15.85
N ILE A 68 -5.48 -33.36 -15.10
CA ILE A 68 -6.23 -34.60 -15.41
C ILE A 68 -6.99 -34.46 -16.73
N ILE A 69 -7.72 -33.35 -16.94
CA ILE A 69 -8.45 -33.09 -18.19
C ILE A 69 -7.49 -33.05 -19.37
N VAL A 70 -6.36 -32.36 -19.23
CA VAL A 70 -5.35 -32.27 -20.29
C VAL A 70 -4.81 -33.65 -20.59
N ALA A 71 -4.36 -34.44 -19.59
CA ALA A 71 -3.88 -35.80 -19.80
C ALA A 71 -4.85 -36.66 -20.63
N TYR A 72 -6.14 -36.59 -20.30
CA TYR A 72 -7.18 -37.28 -21.06
C TYR A 72 -7.28 -36.77 -22.50
N VAL A 73 -7.35 -35.46 -22.72
CA VAL A 73 -7.50 -34.84 -24.05
C VAL A 73 -6.31 -35.12 -24.97
N ILE A 74 -5.08 -35.09 -24.45
CA ILE A 74 -3.87 -35.38 -25.24
C ILE A 74 -3.58 -36.88 -25.39
N ASN A 75 -4.49 -37.73 -24.88
CA ASN A 75 -4.45 -39.19 -24.91
C ASN A 75 -3.16 -39.75 -24.27
N LEU A 76 -2.82 -39.26 -23.08
CA LEU A 76 -1.84 -39.93 -22.24
C LEU A 76 -2.50 -41.18 -21.65
N TYR A 77 -1.95 -42.35 -21.97
CA TYR A 77 -2.46 -43.64 -21.48
C TYR A 77 -2.09 -43.84 -20.01
N TYR A 78 -2.69 -43.05 -19.14
CA TYR A 78 -2.45 -43.05 -17.70
C TYR A 78 -3.32 -44.07 -16.98
N THR A 79 -2.71 -44.78 -16.04
CA THR A 79 -3.38 -45.68 -15.11
C THR A 79 -4.04 -44.88 -13.97
N PRO A 80 -4.96 -45.47 -13.18
CA PRO A 80 -5.49 -44.81 -11.99
C PRO A 80 -4.42 -44.33 -11.00
N LEU A 81 -3.27 -45.01 -10.93
CA LEU A 81 -2.14 -44.61 -10.09
C LEU A 81 -1.51 -43.30 -10.59
N ASP A 82 -1.37 -43.11 -11.90
CA ASP A 82 -0.81 -41.89 -12.48
C ASP A 82 -1.70 -40.67 -12.19
N TYR A 83 -3.02 -40.84 -12.21
CA TYR A 83 -3.95 -39.78 -11.82
C TYR A 83 -3.87 -39.45 -10.32
N LEU A 84 -3.63 -40.45 -9.47
CA LEU A 84 -3.40 -40.22 -8.04
C LEU A 84 -2.10 -39.43 -7.83
N ILE A 85 -1.03 -39.78 -8.55
CA ILE A 85 0.26 -39.07 -8.50
C ILE A 85 0.10 -37.60 -8.88
N ILE A 86 -0.74 -37.25 -9.88
CA ILE A 86 -1.03 -35.85 -10.23
C ILE A 86 -1.64 -35.10 -9.04
N ILE A 87 -2.60 -35.71 -8.35
CA ILE A 87 -3.25 -35.09 -7.20
C ILE A 87 -2.26 -34.91 -6.06
N GLU A 88 -1.49 -35.96 -5.74
CA GLU A 88 -0.47 -35.94 -4.70
C GLU A 88 0.63 -34.90 -4.99
N SER A 89 1.09 -34.79 -6.23
CA SER A 89 2.14 -33.84 -6.61
C SER A 89 1.67 -32.39 -6.46
N ASN A 90 0.45 -32.08 -6.89
CA ASN A 90 -0.12 -30.73 -6.75
C ASN A 90 -0.44 -30.40 -5.30
N PHE A 91 -0.90 -31.38 -4.51
CA PHE A 91 -1.10 -31.22 -3.07
C PHE A 91 0.23 -30.97 -2.34
N LEU A 92 1.28 -31.72 -2.66
CA LEU A 92 2.61 -31.49 -2.09
C LEU A 92 3.15 -30.11 -2.51
N SER A 93 2.97 -29.71 -3.77
CA SER A 93 3.36 -28.37 -4.25
C SER A 93 2.64 -27.24 -3.50
N MET A 94 1.38 -27.46 -3.11
CA MET A 94 0.63 -26.53 -2.25
C MET A 94 1.28 -26.41 -0.88
N LEU A 95 1.56 -27.53 -0.22
CA LEU A 95 2.18 -27.55 1.11
C LEU A 95 3.55 -26.86 1.08
N VAL A 96 4.36 -27.16 0.05
CA VAL A 96 5.65 -26.51 -0.17
C VAL A 96 5.47 -25.01 -0.35
N THR A 97 4.52 -24.58 -1.18
CA THR A 97 4.26 -23.14 -1.39
C THR A 97 3.82 -22.45 -0.09
N MET A 98 2.91 -23.06 0.67
CA MET A 98 2.46 -22.51 1.96
C MET A 98 3.59 -22.42 2.99
N GLY A 99 4.44 -23.45 3.07
CA GLY A 99 5.54 -23.51 4.01
C GLY A 99 6.69 -22.56 3.66
N ILE A 100 7.02 -22.43 2.37
CA ILE A 100 8.18 -21.67 1.90
C ILE A 100 7.87 -20.18 1.68
N LEU A 101 6.62 -19.82 1.35
CA LEU A 101 6.23 -18.45 1.03
C LEU A 101 6.69 -17.42 2.09
N PRO A 102 6.45 -17.60 3.40
CA PRO A 102 6.88 -16.63 4.42
C PRO A 102 8.40 -16.42 4.47
N PHE A 103 9.18 -17.46 4.17
CA PHE A 103 10.64 -17.35 4.14
C PHE A 103 11.11 -16.51 2.94
N PHE A 104 10.49 -16.71 1.77
CA PHE A 104 10.78 -15.86 0.61
C PHE A 104 10.39 -14.41 0.86
N GLU A 105 9.23 -14.17 1.46
CA GLU A 105 8.79 -12.81 1.83
C GLU A 105 9.80 -12.14 2.76
N TYR A 106 10.22 -12.84 3.81
CA TYR A 106 11.20 -12.34 4.78
C TYR A 106 12.58 -12.08 4.16
N LEU A 107 13.07 -13.01 3.33
CA LEU A 107 14.41 -12.92 2.73
C LEU A 107 14.48 -11.83 1.65
N THR A 108 13.47 -11.76 0.78
CA THR A 108 13.46 -10.84 -0.38
C THR A 108 12.86 -9.48 -0.05
N ARG A 109 12.08 -9.36 1.02
CA ARG A 109 11.23 -8.20 1.34
C ARG A 109 10.17 -7.90 0.27
N VAL A 110 9.86 -8.87 -0.57
CA VAL A 110 8.73 -8.84 -1.52
C VAL A 110 7.60 -9.65 -0.91
N TYR A 111 6.49 -8.99 -0.57
CA TYR A 111 5.41 -9.60 0.19
C TYR A 111 4.19 -9.85 -0.68
N SER A 112 3.54 -11.00 -0.47
CA SER A 112 2.21 -11.26 -1.01
C SER A 112 1.14 -10.44 -0.27
N GLU A 113 -0.08 -10.38 -0.81
CA GLU A 113 -1.20 -9.77 -0.10
C GLU A 113 -1.45 -10.42 1.27
N ILE A 114 -1.21 -11.72 1.41
CA ILE A 114 -1.31 -12.42 2.71
C ILE A 114 -0.29 -11.84 3.70
N GLY A 115 0.98 -11.77 3.30
CA GLY A 115 2.04 -11.26 4.16
C GLY A 115 1.84 -9.78 4.51
N LEU A 116 1.34 -8.97 3.58
CA LEU A 116 0.98 -7.57 3.85
C LEU A 116 -0.15 -7.48 4.88
N LEU A 117 -1.19 -8.32 4.78
CA LEU A 117 -2.28 -8.34 5.76
C LEU A 117 -1.81 -8.76 7.15
N GLU A 118 -0.87 -9.70 7.24
CA GLU A 118 -0.25 -10.09 8.52
C GLU A 118 0.57 -8.94 9.12
N LEU A 119 1.33 -8.23 8.29
CA LEU A 119 2.07 -7.05 8.70
C LEU A 119 1.14 -5.91 9.17
N GLY A 120 -0.03 -5.79 8.56
CA GLY A 120 -1.08 -4.83 8.89
C GLY A 120 -1.77 -5.07 10.24
N ASN A 121 -1.41 -6.11 10.99
CA ASN A 121 -1.88 -6.28 12.36
C ASN A 121 -1.40 -5.11 13.24
N LEU A 122 -2.32 -4.36 13.84
CA LEU A 122 -2.02 -3.19 14.67
C LEU A 122 -1.22 -3.52 15.95
N SER A 123 -1.08 -4.80 16.29
CA SER A 123 -0.17 -5.28 17.34
C SER A 123 1.30 -5.29 16.92
N ASN A 124 1.61 -4.96 15.65
CA ASN A 124 2.96 -4.85 15.14
C ASN A 124 3.80 -3.90 16.04
N PRO A 125 5.04 -4.28 16.42
CA PRO A 125 5.88 -3.47 17.31
C PRO A 125 6.11 -2.04 16.84
N LEU A 126 6.23 -1.79 15.52
CA LEU A 126 6.41 -0.45 14.98
C LEU A 126 5.14 0.39 15.14
N LEU A 127 3.98 -0.19 14.82
CA LEU A 127 2.69 0.50 14.95
C LEU A 127 2.34 0.76 16.42
N LYS A 128 2.65 -0.18 17.31
CA LYS A 128 2.53 0.00 18.76
C LYS A 128 3.48 1.08 19.29
N ASN A 129 4.71 1.14 18.80
CA ASN A 129 5.65 2.20 19.17
C ASN A 129 5.17 3.57 18.64
N LEU A 130 4.60 3.62 17.43
CA LEU A 130 3.99 4.83 16.87
C LEU A 130 2.82 5.30 17.73
N SER A 131 1.88 4.41 18.10
CA SER A 131 0.72 4.78 18.93
C SER A 131 1.09 5.29 20.32
N LEU A 132 2.18 4.77 20.91
CA LEU A 132 2.66 5.20 22.23
C LEU A 132 3.44 6.52 22.17
N LYS A 133 4.30 6.72 21.16
CA LYS A 133 5.18 7.90 21.10
C LYS A 133 4.59 9.07 20.33
N ALA A 134 3.81 8.81 19.29
CA ALA A 134 3.20 9.80 18.41
C ALA A 134 1.73 9.43 18.13
N PRO A 135 0.86 9.48 19.16
CA PRO A 135 -0.53 9.03 19.03
C PRO A 135 -1.32 9.81 17.97
N GLY A 136 -1.06 11.11 17.79
CA GLY A 136 -1.71 11.92 16.76
C GLY A 136 -1.37 11.43 15.36
N THR A 137 -0.09 11.16 15.11
CA THR A 137 0.38 10.56 13.84
C THR A 137 -0.20 9.15 13.64
N TYR A 138 -0.37 8.37 14.70
CA TYR A 138 -1.01 7.06 14.60
C TYR A 138 -2.46 7.17 14.11
N TYR A 139 -3.28 8.04 14.74
CA TYR A 139 -4.67 8.23 14.31
C TYR A 139 -4.77 8.84 12.91
N HIS A 140 -3.88 9.78 12.58
CA HIS A 140 -3.70 10.29 11.22
C HIS A 140 -3.53 9.15 10.22
N SER A 141 -2.56 8.27 10.45
CA SER A 141 -2.25 7.14 9.57
C SER A 141 -3.44 6.17 9.40
N MET A 142 -4.27 5.99 10.43
CA MET A 142 -5.49 5.18 10.32
C MET A 142 -6.54 5.83 9.42
N ILE A 143 -6.73 7.15 9.49
CA ILE A 143 -7.63 7.88 8.60
C ILE A 143 -7.14 7.76 7.15
N ILE A 144 -5.84 8.04 6.93
CA ILE A 144 -5.22 7.90 5.61
C ILE A 144 -5.40 6.51 5.04
N SER A 145 -5.23 5.46 5.85
CA SER A 145 -5.39 4.08 5.38
C SER A 145 -6.78 3.77 4.80
N ASN A 146 -7.84 4.35 5.38
CA ASN A 146 -9.21 4.16 4.91
C ASN A 146 -9.45 4.92 3.59
N LEU A 147 -8.91 6.14 3.50
CA LEU A 147 -8.97 6.94 2.28
C LEU A 147 -8.20 6.27 1.15
N ALA A 148 -6.99 5.79 1.42
CA ALA A 148 -6.12 5.15 0.45
C ALA A 148 -6.66 3.81 -0.02
N GLU A 149 -7.15 2.96 0.90
CA GLU A 149 -7.76 1.66 0.56
C GLU A 149 -8.95 1.84 -0.40
N SER A 150 -9.87 2.73 -0.04
CA SER A 150 -11.08 2.96 -0.82
C SER A 150 -10.80 3.64 -2.17
N SER A 151 -9.78 4.51 -2.22
CA SER A 151 -9.30 5.13 -3.46
C SER A 151 -8.61 4.14 -4.39
N ALA A 152 -7.85 3.19 -3.85
CA ALA A 152 -7.28 2.10 -4.64
C ALA A 152 -8.37 1.17 -5.18
N GLU A 153 -9.40 0.88 -4.37
CA GLU A 153 -10.51 0.00 -4.75
C GLU A 153 -11.26 0.52 -5.99
N ILE A 154 -11.61 1.82 -6.03
CA ILE A 154 -12.42 2.38 -7.13
C ILE A 154 -11.71 2.39 -8.49
N ILE A 155 -10.38 2.23 -8.49
CA ILE A 155 -9.55 2.11 -9.70
C ILE A 155 -9.04 0.69 -9.96
N ASN A 156 -9.44 -0.29 -9.15
CA ASN A 156 -8.91 -1.67 -9.16
C ASN A 156 -7.39 -1.74 -8.91
N GLY A 157 -6.84 -0.85 -8.08
CA GLY A 157 -5.47 -0.89 -7.58
C GLY A 157 -5.29 -1.89 -6.43
N ASN A 158 -4.08 -1.95 -5.88
CA ASN A 158 -3.75 -2.82 -4.77
C ASN A 158 -4.24 -2.21 -3.44
N THR A 159 -5.44 -2.60 -3.03
CA THR A 159 -6.08 -2.09 -1.81
C THR A 159 -5.33 -2.46 -0.53
N VAL A 160 -4.70 -3.65 -0.51
CA VAL A 160 -3.96 -4.15 0.65
C VAL A 160 -2.69 -3.33 0.84
N LEU A 161 -1.94 -3.08 -0.24
CA LEU A 161 -0.74 -2.23 -0.20
C LEU A 161 -1.09 -0.80 0.18
N ALA A 162 -2.12 -0.20 -0.43
CA ALA A 162 -2.56 1.15 -0.11
C ALA A 162 -2.89 1.28 1.39
N ARG A 163 -3.65 0.33 1.94
CA ARG A 163 -4.03 0.33 3.37
C ARG A 163 -2.82 0.16 4.28
N VAL A 164 -2.08 -0.93 4.08
CA VAL A 164 -1.01 -1.33 5.00
C VAL A 164 0.16 -0.36 4.89
N GLY A 165 0.55 0.06 3.69
CA GLY A 165 1.57 1.09 3.48
C GLY A 165 1.24 2.41 4.17
N SER A 166 -0.04 2.82 4.17
CA SER A 166 -0.49 4.01 4.90
C SER A 166 -0.26 3.91 6.42
N TYR A 167 -0.30 2.72 7.03
CA TYR A 167 0.02 2.58 8.45
C TYR A 167 1.46 2.96 8.78
N PHE A 168 2.37 2.76 7.83
CA PHE A 168 3.80 2.90 8.05
C PHE A 168 4.40 4.17 7.47
N HIS A 169 3.70 4.92 6.61
CA HIS A 169 4.28 6.06 5.87
C HIS A 169 5.00 7.09 6.76
N ASP A 170 4.47 7.27 7.98
CA ASP A 170 4.88 8.31 8.91
C ASP A 170 5.64 7.79 10.15
N ILE A 171 6.06 6.51 10.16
CA ILE A 171 6.68 5.89 11.34
C ILE A 171 7.94 6.61 11.82
N GLY A 172 8.62 7.36 10.96
CA GLY A 172 9.80 8.11 11.35
C GLY A 172 9.50 9.31 12.26
N LYS A 173 8.24 9.79 12.33
CA LYS A 173 7.85 10.88 13.24
C LYS A 173 8.07 10.53 14.71
N VAL A 174 8.18 9.24 15.06
CA VAL A 174 8.52 8.77 16.43
C VAL A 174 9.85 9.30 16.97
N TRP A 175 10.75 9.78 16.10
CA TRP A 175 12.03 10.37 16.53
C TRP A 175 11.85 11.70 17.25
N ARG A 176 10.98 12.58 16.73
CA ARG A 176 10.69 13.91 17.28
C ARG A 176 9.19 14.26 17.15
N PRO A 177 8.29 13.54 17.84
CA PRO A 177 6.84 13.69 17.66
C PRO A 177 6.35 15.13 17.84
N GLN A 178 6.92 15.87 18.79
CA GLN A 178 6.52 17.23 19.15
C GLN A 178 6.68 18.27 18.03
N PHE A 179 7.46 17.97 16.98
CA PHE A 179 7.61 18.86 15.82
C PHE A 179 6.49 18.67 14.77
N PHE A 180 5.60 17.70 14.96
CA PHE A 180 4.48 17.46 14.06
C PHE A 180 3.19 17.91 14.72
N SER A 181 2.42 18.76 14.03
CA SER A 181 1.28 19.51 14.60
C SER A 181 0.22 18.58 15.19
N GLU A 182 0.02 17.40 14.61
CA GLU A 182 -0.92 16.39 15.10
C GLU A 182 -0.56 15.81 16.47
N ASN A 183 0.70 15.94 16.91
CA ASN A 183 1.15 15.48 18.23
C ASN A 183 1.42 16.63 19.20
N GLN A 184 1.27 17.88 18.77
CA GLN A 184 1.54 19.04 19.61
C GLN A 184 0.43 19.22 20.65
N LYS A 185 0.83 19.43 21.91
CA LYS A 185 -0.08 19.78 23.01
C LYS A 185 0.12 21.20 23.53
N ASN A 186 1.32 21.75 23.30
CA ASN A 186 1.80 23.01 23.86
C ASN A 186 2.33 23.90 22.72
N LYS A 187 3.12 24.93 23.06
CA LYS A 187 3.80 25.82 22.10
C LYS A 187 4.50 25.02 20.98
N ASN A 188 4.31 25.48 19.74
CA ASN A 188 4.95 24.91 18.57
C ASN A 188 6.49 25.11 18.65
N PRO A 189 7.29 24.02 18.72
CA PRO A 189 8.75 24.14 18.86
C PRO A 189 9.42 24.73 17.61
N HIS A 190 8.74 24.75 16.47
CA HIS A 190 9.24 25.42 15.26
C HIS A 190 9.41 26.93 15.44
N SER A 191 8.72 27.56 16.41
CA SER A 191 8.86 28.98 16.69
C SER A 191 10.20 29.36 17.34
N ASP A 192 10.93 28.39 17.89
CA ASP A 192 12.17 28.61 18.62
C ASP A 192 13.43 28.20 17.82
N ILE A 193 13.26 27.86 16.54
CA ILE A 193 14.34 27.40 15.66
C ILE A 193 14.25 28.04 14.28
N SER A 194 15.38 28.05 13.56
CA SER A 194 15.40 28.57 12.18
C SER A 194 14.57 27.71 11.23
N ALA A 195 13.99 28.34 10.19
CA ALA A 195 13.27 27.65 9.12
C ALA A 195 14.10 26.53 8.46
N LYS A 196 15.43 26.71 8.32
CA LYS A 196 16.34 25.67 7.79
C LYS A 196 16.38 24.44 8.70
N LEU A 197 16.48 24.64 10.02
CA LEU A 197 16.48 23.54 10.98
C LEU A 197 15.12 22.84 11.02
N SER A 198 14.03 23.59 10.93
CA SER A 198 12.67 23.05 10.77
C SER A 198 12.56 22.15 9.53
N SER A 199 13.07 22.60 8.38
CA SER A 199 13.11 21.80 7.16
C SER A 199 13.90 20.50 7.37
N LEU A 200 15.06 20.56 8.01
CA LEU A 200 15.88 19.36 8.25
C LEU A 200 15.16 18.35 9.16
N ILE A 201 14.53 18.81 10.24
CA ILE A 201 13.73 17.95 11.14
C ILE A 201 12.60 17.27 10.37
N LEU A 202 11.89 18.03 9.52
CA LEU A 202 10.85 17.48 8.68
C LEU A 202 11.41 16.53 7.61
N ASN A 203 12.60 16.72 7.05
CA ASN A 203 13.18 15.69 6.18
C ASN A 203 13.54 14.41 6.95
N ASN A 204 13.91 14.56 8.23
CA ASN A 204 14.40 13.44 9.01
C ASN A 204 13.32 12.39 9.32
N HIS A 205 12.02 12.72 9.30
CA HIS A 205 10.99 11.68 9.47
C HIS A 205 10.97 10.71 8.29
N VAL A 206 11.28 11.17 7.08
CA VAL A 206 11.37 10.30 5.91
C VAL A 206 12.60 9.41 6.02
N THR A 207 13.79 10.00 6.24
CA THR A 207 15.05 9.23 6.32
C THR A 207 15.05 8.26 7.50
N TYR A 208 14.63 8.70 8.68
CA TYR A 208 14.51 7.81 9.84
C TYR A 208 13.39 6.77 9.67
N GLY A 209 12.31 7.11 8.95
CA GLY A 209 11.27 6.15 8.58
C GLY A 209 11.81 5.01 7.69
N ILE A 210 12.63 5.36 6.69
CA ILE A 210 13.32 4.39 5.82
C ILE A 210 14.30 3.53 6.64
N GLU A 211 15.05 4.12 7.56
CA GLU A 211 15.94 3.37 8.46
C GLU A 211 15.16 2.36 9.32
N LEU A 212 14.04 2.76 9.90
CA LEU A 212 13.14 1.86 10.64
C LEU A 212 12.59 0.76 9.73
N ALA A 213 12.18 1.10 8.51
CA ALA A 213 11.68 0.13 7.53
C ALA A 213 12.73 -0.94 7.20
N LYS A 214 13.98 -0.54 6.95
CA LYS A 214 15.10 -1.46 6.71
C LYS A 214 15.41 -2.31 7.93
N LYS A 215 15.52 -1.68 9.11
CA LYS A 215 15.84 -2.36 10.37
C LYS A 215 14.81 -3.43 10.74
N HIS A 216 13.54 -3.17 10.47
CA HIS A 216 12.44 -4.10 10.73
C HIS A 216 12.04 -4.94 9.51
N ARG A 217 12.82 -4.87 8.43
CA ARG A 217 12.59 -5.60 7.16
C ARG A 217 11.16 -5.45 6.62
N LEU A 218 10.61 -4.23 6.69
CA LEU A 218 9.34 -3.94 6.04
C LEU A 218 9.43 -4.25 4.52
N PRO A 219 8.31 -4.56 3.86
CA PRO A 219 8.27 -4.75 2.42
C PRO A 219 8.89 -3.56 1.67
N ILE A 220 9.57 -3.82 0.55
CA ILE A 220 10.23 -2.78 -0.24
C ILE A 220 9.22 -1.70 -0.66
N LEU A 221 8.04 -2.11 -1.14
CA LEU A 221 6.99 -1.15 -1.54
C LEU A 221 6.50 -0.27 -0.39
N ILE A 222 6.56 -0.74 0.88
CA ILE A 222 6.22 0.10 2.04
C ILE A 222 7.36 1.07 2.36
N GLU A 223 8.62 0.62 2.27
CA GLU A 223 9.78 1.52 2.36
C GLU A 223 9.70 2.63 1.29
N ASP A 224 9.35 2.27 0.06
CA ASP A 224 9.18 3.20 -1.05
C ASP A 224 8.03 4.19 -0.79
N MET A 225 6.90 3.74 -0.24
CA MET A 225 5.81 4.64 0.16
C MET A 225 6.26 5.64 1.24
N ILE A 226 7.10 5.24 2.20
CA ILE A 226 7.69 6.18 3.17
C ILE A 226 8.56 7.21 2.46
N ALA A 227 9.41 6.80 1.50
CA ALA A 227 10.25 7.74 0.76
C ALA A 227 9.45 8.71 -0.13
N GLN A 228 8.37 8.21 -0.74
CA GLN A 228 7.68 8.88 -1.86
C GLN A 228 6.45 9.70 -1.45
N HIS A 229 5.86 9.50 -0.26
CA HIS A 229 4.56 10.09 0.08
C HIS A 229 4.53 11.62 0.07
N HIS A 230 5.67 12.29 0.24
CA HIS A 230 5.81 13.73 0.07
C HIS A 230 6.46 14.16 -1.25
N GLY A 231 6.96 13.21 -2.04
CA GLY A 231 7.68 13.45 -3.28
C GLY A 231 8.81 14.47 -3.12
N THR A 232 8.86 15.44 -4.01
CA THR A 232 9.88 16.52 -4.01
C THR A 232 9.28 17.88 -3.66
N ARG A 233 8.12 17.87 -2.99
CA ARG A 233 7.37 19.09 -2.67
C ARG A 233 8.15 20.03 -1.77
N VAL A 234 7.90 21.33 -1.91
CA VAL A 234 8.51 22.36 -1.07
C VAL A 234 7.68 22.54 0.20
N LYS A 235 8.33 22.60 1.36
CA LYS A 235 7.71 23.00 2.63
C LYS A 235 7.42 24.50 2.63
N GLN A 236 6.33 24.88 1.96
CA GLN A 236 6.01 26.26 1.60
C GLN A 236 6.06 27.24 2.78
N PHE A 237 5.57 26.83 3.96
CA PHE A 237 5.59 27.65 5.17
C PHE A 237 7.02 28.08 5.55
N PHE A 238 7.93 27.13 5.73
CA PHE A 238 9.31 27.41 6.13
C PHE A 238 10.12 28.08 5.02
N TYR A 239 9.83 27.77 3.75
CA TYR A 239 10.43 28.49 2.63
C TYR A 239 10.02 29.97 2.63
N SER A 240 8.74 30.26 2.81
CA SER A 240 8.21 31.63 2.88
C SER A 240 8.80 32.41 4.05
N GLU A 241 8.86 31.78 5.23
CA GLU A 241 9.50 32.37 6.42
C GLU A 241 10.98 32.73 6.14
N TYR A 242 11.74 31.81 5.55
CA TYR A 242 13.14 32.04 5.22
C TYR A 242 13.33 33.15 4.18
N TYR A 243 12.50 33.17 3.14
CA TYR A 243 12.54 34.21 2.10
C TYR A 243 12.22 35.58 2.68
N ASN A 244 11.21 35.70 3.55
CA ASN A 244 10.84 36.96 4.18
C ASN A 244 11.93 37.50 5.11
N GLN A 245 12.68 36.61 5.78
CA GLN A 245 13.77 37.00 6.67
C GLN A 245 15.07 37.37 5.94
N THR A 246 15.35 36.75 4.78
CA THR A 246 16.68 36.83 4.14
C THR A 246 16.68 37.39 2.72
N GLY A 247 15.54 37.44 2.04
CA GLY A 247 15.42 37.75 0.62
C GLY A 247 15.98 36.68 -0.33
N ILE A 248 16.49 35.56 0.19
CA ILE A 248 17.16 34.51 -0.60
C ILE A 248 16.12 33.53 -1.16
N LYS A 249 16.09 33.38 -2.49
CA LYS A 249 15.26 32.41 -3.19
C LYS A 249 16.00 31.08 -3.36
N ASP A 250 15.98 30.25 -2.33
CA ASP A 250 16.47 28.88 -2.42
C ASP A 250 15.38 27.90 -1.98
N THR A 251 14.67 27.33 -2.96
CA THR A 251 13.61 26.34 -2.70
C THR A 251 14.16 24.95 -2.39
N ASN A 252 15.39 24.63 -2.82
CA ASN A 252 15.97 23.30 -2.68
C ASN A 252 16.24 22.95 -1.21
N MET A 253 16.62 23.93 -0.39
CA MET A 253 16.76 23.74 1.07
C MET A 253 15.46 23.29 1.77
N PHE A 254 14.31 23.50 1.12
CA PHE A 254 12.98 23.24 1.68
C PHE A 254 12.23 22.11 0.97
N ARG A 255 12.86 21.44 0.00
CA ARG A 255 12.29 20.27 -0.65
C ARG A 255 12.43 19.02 0.20
N TYR A 256 11.45 18.13 0.07
CA TYR A 256 11.61 16.74 0.46
C TYR A 256 12.60 16.03 -0.48
N PRO A 257 13.33 15.02 0.01
CA PRO A 257 14.37 14.35 -0.78
C PRO A 257 13.81 13.53 -1.95
N GLY A 258 12.52 13.18 -1.91
CA GLY A 258 11.89 12.33 -2.91
C GLY A 258 12.35 10.86 -2.84
N PRO A 259 12.15 10.09 -3.93
CA PRO A 259 11.66 10.52 -5.24
C PRO A 259 10.16 10.86 -5.26
N ILE A 260 9.65 11.39 -6.38
CA ILE A 260 8.19 11.50 -6.60
C ILE A 260 7.55 10.10 -6.65
N PRO A 261 6.24 9.95 -6.36
CA PRO A 261 5.52 8.69 -6.48
C PRO A 261 5.80 7.94 -7.80
N GLN A 262 6.28 6.71 -7.68
CA GLN A 262 6.66 5.84 -8.81
C GLN A 262 5.58 4.80 -9.16
N PHE A 263 4.51 4.72 -8.37
CA PHE A 263 3.39 3.81 -8.59
C PHE A 263 2.09 4.38 -8.01
N LYS A 264 0.96 3.83 -8.46
CA LYS A 264 -0.38 4.36 -8.18
C LYS A 264 -0.68 4.45 -6.68
N GLU A 265 -0.32 3.43 -5.91
CA GLU A 265 -0.59 3.39 -4.47
C GLU A 265 0.22 4.44 -3.69
N ALA A 266 1.46 4.73 -4.09
CA ALA A 266 2.24 5.83 -3.51
C ALA A 266 1.63 7.21 -3.84
N ALA A 267 1.13 7.39 -5.05
CA ALA A 267 0.45 8.63 -5.45
C ALA A 267 -0.90 8.79 -4.74
N ILE A 268 -1.66 7.71 -4.58
CA ILE A 268 -2.89 7.69 -3.77
C ILE A 268 -2.56 8.09 -2.33
N LEU A 269 -1.52 7.51 -1.73
CA LEU A 269 -1.08 7.86 -0.38
C LEU A 269 -0.76 9.35 -0.26
N MET A 270 0.03 9.92 -1.19
CA MET A 270 0.33 11.35 -1.22
C MET A 270 -0.95 12.21 -1.28
N ILE A 271 -1.88 11.88 -2.19
CA ILE A 271 -3.13 12.64 -2.34
C ILE A 271 -3.93 12.56 -1.04
N CYS A 272 -4.07 11.38 -0.44
CA CYS A 272 -4.80 11.19 0.80
C CYS A 272 -4.16 11.92 1.98
N ASP A 273 -2.84 11.84 2.14
CA ASP A 273 -2.09 12.50 3.22
C ASP A 273 -2.30 14.02 3.22
N VAL A 274 -2.11 14.64 2.06
CA VAL A 274 -2.29 16.09 1.93
C VAL A 274 -3.76 16.48 2.07
N THR A 275 -4.69 15.63 1.59
CA THR A 275 -6.13 15.88 1.75
C THR A 275 -6.53 15.89 3.22
N GLU A 276 -6.07 14.92 4.01
CA GLU A 276 -6.44 14.84 5.43
C GLU A 276 -5.92 16.06 6.19
N ALA A 277 -4.66 16.44 5.97
CA ALA A 277 -4.08 17.62 6.58
C ALA A 277 -4.85 18.91 6.21
N MET A 278 -5.27 19.02 4.95
CA MET A 278 -6.11 20.11 4.46
C MET A 278 -7.49 20.11 5.15
N VAL A 279 -8.16 18.97 5.22
CA VAL A 279 -9.48 18.82 5.85
C VAL A 279 -9.44 19.17 7.33
N ARG A 280 -8.39 18.76 8.04
CA ARG A 280 -8.20 19.06 9.47
C ARG A 280 -8.07 20.57 9.75
N SER A 281 -7.65 21.35 8.75
CA SER A 281 -7.56 22.82 8.84
C SER A 281 -8.87 23.55 8.51
N MET A 282 -9.91 22.84 8.03
CA MET A 282 -11.19 23.45 7.67
C MET A 282 -12.04 23.71 8.92
N GLN A 283 -12.66 24.90 8.98
CA GLN A 283 -13.57 25.25 10.08
C GLN A 283 -14.89 24.48 10.00
N GLU A 284 -15.47 24.40 8.80
CA GLU A 284 -16.69 23.62 8.54
C GLU A 284 -16.49 22.73 7.32
N LEU A 285 -16.88 21.46 7.46
CA LEU A 285 -16.79 20.49 6.39
C LEU A 285 -18.05 20.54 5.54
N ASN A 286 -17.92 21.00 4.29
CA ASN A 286 -18.98 20.96 3.31
C ASN A 286 -18.45 20.35 2.00
N ALA A 287 -19.30 19.61 1.28
CA ALA A 287 -18.89 18.83 0.11
C ALA A 287 -18.46 19.70 -1.08
N VAL A 288 -19.02 20.91 -1.21
CA VAL A 288 -18.72 21.83 -2.33
C VAL A 288 -17.33 22.42 -2.17
N ASP A 289 -17.02 22.99 -1.01
CA ASP A 289 -15.71 23.53 -0.63
C ASP A 289 -14.65 22.42 -0.63
N LEU A 290 -14.97 21.23 -0.10
CA LEU A 290 -14.05 20.10 -0.17
C LEU A 290 -13.73 19.71 -1.61
N ASN A 291 -14.71 19.70 -2.52
CA ASN A 291 -14.46 19.42 -3.93
C ASN A 291 -13.55 20.48 -4.57
N GLU A 292 -13.82 21.78 -4.35
CA GLU A 292 -13.01 22.87 -4.90
C GLU A 292 -11.57 22.82 -4.38
N LYS A 293 -11.39 22.64 -3.07
CA LYS A 293 -10.06 22.52 -2.47
C LYS A 293 -9.29 21.30 -2.97
N LEU A 294 -9.96 20.17 -3.15
CA LEU A 294 -9.34 18.99 -3.76
C LEU A 294 -8.96 19.21 -5.22
N ASP A 295 -9.77 19.92 -6.00
CA ASP A 295 -9.43 20.29 -7.38
C ASP A 295 -8.15 21.14 -7.40
N ASN A 296 -8.07 22.15 -6.54
CA ASN A 296 -6.87 22.99 -6.40
C ASN A 296 -5.64 22.18 -5.94
N LEU A 297 -5.82 21.27 -4.98
CA LEU A 297 -4.76 20.40 -4.49
C LEU A 297 -4.21 19.51 -5.60
N ILE A 298 -5.09 18.80 -6.32
CA ILE A 298 -4.69 17.89 -7.40
C ILE A 298 -4.00 18.67 -8.53
N ASN A 299 -4.52 19.84 -8.89
CA ASN A 299 -3.89 20.73 -9.87
C ASN A 299 -2.50 21.16 -9.40
N SER A 300 -2.32 21.51 -8.12
CA SER A 300 -1.00 21.83 -7.56
C SER A 300 -0.03 20.66 -7.70
N LEU A 301 -0.45 19.44 -7.32
CA LEU A 301 0.39 18.25 -7.45
C LEU A 301 0.77 17.97 -8.91
N PHE A 302 -0.16 18.18 -9.84
CA PHE A 302 0.09 18.04 -11.28
C PHE A 302 1.10 19.09 -11.79
N PHE A 303 0.91 20.37 -11.48
CA PHE A 303 1.85 21.43 -11.89
C PHE A 303 3.22 21.33 -11.21
N GLU A 304 3.28 20.73 -10.02
CA GLU A 304 4.51 20.40 -9.30
C GLU A 304 5.23 19.15 -9.86
N GLY A 305 4.66 18.46 -10.86
CA GLY A 305 5.21 17.23 -11.45
C GLY A 305 5.21 16.02 -10.51
N GLN A 306 4.41 16.05 -9.44
CA GLN A 306 4.44 15.00 -8.40
C GLN A 306 3.75 13.69 -8.85
N LEU A 307 3.00 13.72 -9.94
CA LEU A 307 2.21 12.59 -10.43
C LEU A 307 2.76 12.00 -11.74
N ASP A 308 3.90 12.48 -12.22
CA ASP A 308 4.41 12.20 -13.56
C ASP A 308 4.80 10.72 -13.76
N ASP A 309 5.39 10.09 -12.73
CA ASP A 309 5.95 8.73 -12.82
C ASP A 309 5.04 7.65 -12.21
N CYS A 310 3.88 8.02 -11.66
CA CYS A 310 3.07 7.08 -10.86
C CYS A 310 2.13 6.18 -11.67
N GLY A 311 1.94 6.47 -12.96
CA GLY A 311 1.06 5.73 -13.86
C GLY A 311 -0.44 5.95 -13.65
N LEU A 312 -0.87 6.92 -12.81
CA LEU A 312 -2.27 7.31 -12.69
C LEU A 312 -2.76 8.04 -13.95
N THR A 313 -3.92 7.64 -14.46
CA THR A 313 -4.59 8.37 -15.54
C THR A 313 -5.48 9.49 -14.99
N LEU A 314 -5.75 10.52 -15.80
CA LEU A 314 -6.72 11.58 -15.43
C LEU A 314 -8.12 11.04 -15.10
N ARG A 315 -8.50 9.90 -15.68
CA ARG A 315 -9.76 9.21 -15.37
C ARG A 315 -9.74 8.62 -13.97
N GLU A 316 -8.64 8.00 -13.58
CA GLU A 316 -8.43 7.43 -12.24
C GLU A 316 -8.37 8.53 -11.18
N ILE A 317 -7.63 9.63 -11.44
CA ILE A 317 -7.55 10.78 -10.54
C ILE A 317 -8.95 11.35 -10.23
N ARG A 318 -9.83 11.50 -11.25
CA ARG A 318 -11.21 11.94 -11.03
C ARG A 318 -12.02 10.97 -10.16
N LYS A 319 -11.84 9.66 -10.35
CA LYS A 319 -12.50 8.64 -9.52
C LYS A 319 -12.00 8.67 -8.07
N ILE A 320 -10.69 8.79 -7.89
CA ILE A 320 -10.04 8.92 -6.58
C ILE A 320 -10.59 10.16 -5.86
N LYS A 321 -10.59 11.33 -6.50
CA LYS A 321 -11.14 12.56 -5.93
C LYS A 321 -12.58 12.38 -5.43
N GLY A 322 -13.45 11.85 -6.30
CA GLY A 322 -14.86 11.61 -5.94
C GLY A 322 -15.01 10.64 -4.78
N ARG A 323 -14.15 9.61 -4.71
CA ARG A 323 -14.17 8.64 -3.62
C ARG A 323 -13.69 9.24 -2.31
N ILE A 324 -12.60 10.02 -2.33
CA ILE A 324 -12.07 10.73 -1.17
C ILE A 324 -13.13 11.65 -0.56
N ILE A 325 -13.80 12.47 -1.37
CA ILE A 325 -14.89 13.35 -0.92
C ILE A 325 -15.96 12.54 -0.19
N ARG A 326 -16.44 11.47 -0.84
CA ARG A 326 -17.49 10.61 -0.26
C ARG A 326 -17.06 10.01 1.08
N THR A 327 -15.87 9.42 1.14
CA THR A 327 -15.39 8.76 2.36
C THR A 327 -15.15 9.77 3.50
N ILE A 328 -14.63 10.96 3.22
CA ILE A 328 -14.48 12.02 4.24
C ILE A 328 -15.84 12.47 4.78
N MET A 329 -16.84 12.65 3.91
CA MET A 329 -18.19 13.03 4.32
C MET A 329 -18.86 11.93 5.17
N GLU A 330 -18.67 10.66 4.80
CA GLU A 330 -19.18 9.50 5.54
C GLU A 330 -18.51 9.37 6.92
N MET A 331 -17.21 9.64 7.03
CA MET A 331 -16.48 9.59 8.30
C MET A 331 -16.85 10.73 9.26
N ASN A 332 -17.29 11.88 8.73
CA ASN A 332 -17.58 13.10 9.50
C ASN A 332 -19.07 13.31 9.80
N HIS A 333 -19.92 12.30 9.64
CA HIS A 333 -21.31 12.41 10.12
C HIS A 333 -21.31 12.74 11.62
N LYS A 334 -21.76 13.97 11.96
CA LYS A 334 -21.94 14.43 13.34
C LYS A 334 -22.75 13.37 14.09
N ARG A 335 -22.18 12.76 15.13
CA ARG A 335 -22.99 12.00 16.09
C ARG A 335 -24.08 12.94 16.59
N VAL A 336 -25.34 12.51 16.51
CA VAL A 336 -26.46 13.26 17.09
C VAL A 336 -26.12 13.50 18.55
N SER A 337 -26.05 14.77 18.96
CA SER A 337 -25.87 15.10 20.37
C SER A 337 -27.07 14.54 21.11
N TYR A 338 -26.85 13.56 21.99
CA TYR A 338 -27.90 13.16 22.91
C TYR A 338 -28.26 14.38 23.76
N PRO A 339 -29.56 14.66 23.97
CA PRO A 339 -29.96 15.71 24.90
C PRO A 339 -29.30 15.42 26.25
N LYS A 340 -28.70 16.45 26.86
CA LYS A 340 -28.18 16.37 28.22
C LYS A 340 -29.39 16.31 29.16
N VAL A 341 -29.90 15.11 29.41
CA VAL A 341 -30.87 14.88 30.48
C VAL A 341 -30.08 14.86 31.79
N GLU A 342 -30.49 15.64 32.79
CA GLU A 342 -29.82 15.59 34.07
C GLU A 342 -29.99 14.18 34.66
N ALA A 343 -28.90 13.57 35.15
CA ALA A 343 -28.95 12.22 35.71
C ALA A 343 -29.92 12.09 36.90
N LYS A 344 -30.35 13.22 37.47
CA LYS A 344 -31.37 13.30 38.52
C LYS A 344 -32.78 13.09 37.97
N GLU A 345 -33.07 13.55 36.76
CA GLU A 345 -34.36 13.35 36.06
C GLU A 345 -34.54 11.91 35.53
N LEU A 346 -33.44 11.18 35.36
CA LEU A 346 -33.45 9.77 34.94
C LEU A 346 -33.64 8.79 36.10
N ARG A 347 -33.74 9.28 37.34
CA ARG A 347 -33.76 8.47 38.56
C ARG A 347 -35.08 8.54 39.34
N GLU A 348 -36.06 9.29 38.85
CA GLU A 348 -37.48 9.18 39.22
C GLU A 348 -38.16 8.16 38.30
#